data_AF-A0A6B9YW89-F1
#
_entry.id   AF-A0A6B9YW89-F1
#
_cell.length_a   1.000
_cell.length_b   1.000
_cell.length_c   1.000
_cell.angle_alpha   90.00
_cell.angle_beta   90.00
_cell.angle_gamma   90.00
#
_symmetry.space_group_name_H-M   'P 1'
#
loop_
_entity.id
_entity.type
_entity.pdbx_description
1 polymer ?
#
loop_
_entity_poly.entity_id
_entity_poly.type
_entity_poly.pdbx_seq_one_letter_code
_entity_poly.pdbx_strand_id
1 'polypeptide(L)'
;MIAMLPSQLKPEYFSSYPPLGREVAVREIDLLRQLPLSYVPLLLREISAYDWHFPPERNEVDAQFIYLRSLSQIQLQDAMNQFAALRLSPEMERIDWINSPLDFSEKLSAELWASGQISAFRAAAIELLNRVRVAVPAPPPTIPRRVLVVLGEGVNKNNYRLFRKLRSQGTYFSRVNPQGGLQSLVDYVQARAQDHPAPFAHWYVDGGRALRFVEPGIEVLAYGEMDTLRARVATIMRGQLIQGQGSEARRSGLARLGPADFGLDAAGANGVMNHFKISVLADGSGTQFFSTTFVQWSVRELLRRAQPSTVLARFAPRMTESSMNAVLAGDTQPITLDPQGALIDADMASYYTWINLMRLTGAHEAAFLVWFENHNEALVISPAFSRNSQSDREVTVPELLKRLT
;
A
#
# COMPACT_ATOMS: atom_id res chain seq x y z
N MET A 1 -3.49 -27.29 25.58
CA MET A 1 -4.06 -27.25 24.21
C MET A 1 -3.52 -28.45 23.44
N ILE A 2 -4.37 -29.11 22.67
CA ILE A 2 -4.02 -30.25 21.82
C ILE A 2 -3.28 -29.71 20.59
N ALA A 3 -2.22 -30.39 20.14
CA ALA A 3 -1.53 -30.04 18.90
C ALA A 3 -2.48 -30.18 17.72
N MET A 4 -2.54 -29.16 16.85
CA MET A 4 -3.44 -29.16 15.70
C MET A 4 -2.63 -29.22 14.41
N LEU A 5 -2.75 -30.35 13.72
CA LEU A 5 -2.05 -30.59 12.45
C LEU A 5 -2.89 -30.11 11.25
N PRO A 6 -2.27 -29.66 10.16
CA PRO A 6 -2.99 -29.25 8.95
C PRO A 6 -3.97 -30.33 8.42
N SER A 7 -3.60 -31.61 8.51
CA SER A 7 -4.45 -32.73 8.10
C SER A 7 -5.77 -32.85 8.87
N GLN A 8 -5.89 -32.17 10.02
CA GLN A 8 -7.07 -32.19 10.89
C GLN A 8 -8.01 -31.00 10.65
N LEU A 9 -7.71 -30.11 9.70
CA LEU A 9 -8.55 -28.95 9.36
C LEU A 9 -9.98 -29.38 9.05
N LYS A 10 -10.97 -28.60 9.49
CA LYS A 10 -12.39 -28.82 9.19
C LYS A 10 -13.07 -27.50 8.80
N PRO A 11 -14.15 -27.54 7.98
CA PRO A 11 -14.83 -26.32 7.53
C PRO A 11 -15.29 -25.41 8.68
N GLU A 12 -15.73 -25.97 9.81
CA GLU A 12 -16.20 -25.24 10.98
C GLU A 12 -15.11 -24.39 11.67
N TYR A 13 -13.83 -24.71 11.46
CA TYR A 13 -12.72 -23.96 12.06
C TYR A 13 -12.56 -22.55 11.46
N PHE A 14 -13.12 -22.30 10.28
CA PHE A 14 -13.07 -21.00 9.60
C PHE A 14 -14.31 -20.12 9.86
N SER A 15 -15.09 -20.43 10.90
CA SER A 15 -16.31 -19.68 11.24
C SER A 15 -16.07 -18.22 11.65
N SER A 16 -14.86 -17.91 12.13
CA SER A 16 -14.41 -16.56 12.49
C SER A 16 -13.95 -15.74 11.28
N TYR A 17 -13.76 -16.36 10.12
CA TYR A 17 -13.24 -15.67 8.93
C TYR A 17 -14.34 -14.81 8.30
N PRO A 18 -13.97 -13.67 7.67
CA PRO A 18 -14.88 -12.91 6.83
C PRO A 18 -15.50 -13.77 5.71
N PRO A 19 -16.69 -13.41 5.18
CA PRO A 19 -17.46 -14.29 4.31
C PRO A 19 -16.72 -14.86 3.09
N LEU A 20 -16.00 -14.02 2.32
CA LEU A 20 -15.27 -14.47 1.14
C LEU A 20 -14.03 -15.30 1.55
N GLY A 21 -13.30 -14.85 2.58
CA GLY A 21 -12.18 -15.61 3.14
C GLY A 21 -12.59 -17.00 3.63
N ARG A 22 -13.72 -17.11 4.31
CA ARG A 22 -14.30 -18.39 4.73
C ARG A 22 -14.64 -19.28 3.53
N GLU A 23 -15.25 -18.72 2.49
CA GLU A 23 -15.57 -19.46 1.27
C GLU A 23 -14.31 -20.04 0.63
N VAL A 24 -13.25 -19.23 0.49
CA VAL A 24 -11.95 -19.69 -0.04
C VAL A 24 -11.36 -20.79 0.85
N ALA A 25 -11.31 -20.61 2.17
CA ALA A 25 -10.75 -21.60 3.09
C ALA A 25 -11.48 -22.95 3.02
N VAL A 26 -12.82 -22.92 2.95
CA VAL A 26 -13.64 -24.14 2.86
C VAL A 26 -13.48 -24.81 1.49
N ARG A 27 -13.46 -24.04 0.41
CA ARG A 27 -13.27 -24.55 -0.96
C ARG A 27 -11.92 -25.22 -1.14
N GLU A 28 -10.86 -24.66 -0.56
CA GLU A 28 -9.48 -25.16 -0.71
C GLU A 28 -9.05 -26.12 0.40
N ILE A 29 -9.97 -26.58 1.27
CA ILE A 29 -9.63 -27.31 2.50
C ILE A 29 -8.80 -28.57 2.26
N ASP A 30 -9.08 -29.32 1.21
CA ASP A 30 -8.37 -30.56 0.90
C ASP A 30 -6.94 -30.30 0.43
N LEU A 31 -6.69 -29.17 -0.23
CA LEU A 31 -5.35 -28.72 -0.53
C LEU A 31 -4.63 -28.26 0.74
N LEU A 32 -5.28 -27.41 1.56
CA LEU A 32 -4.70 -26.88 2.80
C LEU A 32 -4.26 -28.00 3.76
N ARG A 33 -5.01 -29.11 3.83
CA ARG A 33 -4.68 -30.31 4.62
C ARG A 33 -3.37 -31.00 4.21
N GLN A 34 -2.93 -30.80 2.96
CA GLN A 34 -1.72 -31.41 2.41
C GLN A 34 -0.47 -30.53 2.59
N LEU A 35 -0.65 -29.26 2.99
CA LEU A 35 0.45 -28.31 3.14
C LEU A 35 1.15 -28.45 4.50
N PRO A 36 2.47 -28.19 4.58
CA PRO A 36 3.20 -28.26 5.85
C PRO A 36 2.80 -27.11 6.79
N LEU A 37 2.90 -27.36 8.09
CA LEU A 37 2.57 -26.36 9.14
C LEU A 37 3.44 -25.10 9.05
N SER A 38 4.67 -25.21 8.52
CA SER A 38 5.55 -24.07 8.29
C SER A 38 5.09 -23.12 7.16
N TYR A 39 4.07 -23.51 6.39
CA TYR A 39 3.56 -22.73 5.26
C TYR A 39 2.04 -22.45 5.34
N VAL A 40 1.21 -23.43 5.74
CA VAL A 40 -0.26 -23.27 5.69
C VAL A 40 -0.78 -22.04 6.46
N PRO A 41 -0.25 -21.66 7.64
CA PRO A 41 -0.74 -20.48 8.35
C PRO A 41 -0.43 -19.17 7.62
N LEU A 42 0.59 -19.14 6.75
CA LEU A 42 0.92 -17.98 5.93
C LEU A 42 -0.14 -17.75 4.84
N LEU A 43 -0.66 -18.82 4.24
CA LEU A 43 -1.81 -18.73 3.34
C LEU A 43 -3.08 -18.35 4.10
N LEU A 44 -3.31 -18.96 5.27
CA LEU A 44 -4.48 -18.64 6.09
C LEU A 44 -4.49 -17.17 6.54
N ARG A 45 -3.33 -16.55 6.75
CA ARG A 45 -3.23 -15.11 6.99
C ARG A 45 -3.84 -14.31 5.86
N GLU A 46 -3.46 -14.58 4.60
CA GLU A 46 -4.02 -13.88 3.44
C GLU A 46 -5.52 -14.20 3.26
N ILE A 47 -5.91 -15.46 3.47
CA ILE A 47 -7.33 -15.85 3.39
C ILE A 47 -8.18 -15.14 4.46
N SER A 48 -7.65 -14.99 5.69
CA SER A 48 -8.37 -14.33 6.79
C SER A 48 -8.61 -12.84 6.54
N ALA A 49 -7.83 -12.22 5.65
CA ALA A 49 -7.96 -10.83 5.23
C ALA A 49 -8.61 -10.66 3.83
N TYR A 50 -9.08 -11.75 3.22
CA TYR A 50 -9.46 -11.79 1.80
C TYR A 50 -10.55 -10.79 1.41
N ASP A 51 -11.56 -10.61 2.26
CA ASP A 51 -12.62 -9.63 2.05
C ASP A 51 -12.11 -8.18 1.97
N TRP A 52 -10.95 -7.89 2.56
CA TRP A 52 -10.35 -6.55 2.56
C TRP A 52 -9.15 -6.41 1.62
N HIS A 53 -8.79 -7.46 0.88
CA HIS A 53 -7.82 -7.37 -0.20
C HIS A 53 -8.39 -6.57 -1.38
N PHE A 54 -7.53 -5.76 -2.01
CA PHE A 54 -7.84 -5.19 -3.31
C PHE A 54 -7.89 -6.28 -4.38
N PRO A 55 -8.54 -6.04 -5.54
CA PRO A 55 -8.61 -7.03 -6.60
C PRO A 55 -7.26 -7.64 -7.02
N PRO A 56 -6.15 -6.86 -7.17
CA PRO A 56 -4.85 -7.46 -7.48
C PRO A 56 -4.31 -8.36 -6.37
N GLU A 57 -4.50 -8.00 -5.10
CA GLU A 57 -4.10 -8.85 -3.95
C GLU A 57 -4.89 -10.17 -3.95
N ARG A 58 -6.20 -10.13 -4.21
CA ARG A 58 -7.02 -11.35 -4.34
C ARG A 58 -6.53 -12.23 -5.48
N ASN A 59 -6.22 -11.63 -6.64
CA ASN A 59 -5.66 -12.36 -7.77
C ASN A 59 -4.32 -13.04 -7.42
N GLU A 60 -3.47 -12.41 -6.61
CA GLU A 60 -2.21 -13.02 -6.14
C GLU A 60 -2.44 -14.21 -5.21
N VAL A 61 -3.44 -14.14 -4.32
CA VAL A 61 -3.86 -15.28 -3.48
C VAL A 61 -4.45 -16.39 -4.34
N ASP A 62 -5.35 -16.06 -5.27
CA ASP A 62 -6.00 -17.03 -6.15
C ASP A 62 -4.99 -17.70 -7.10
N ALA A 63 -3.99 -16.97 -7.60
CA ALA A 63 -2.91 -17.51 -8.42
C ALA A 63 -2.10 -18.58 -7.68
N GLN A 64 -1.85 -18.41 -6.37
CA GLN A 64 -1.20 -19.43 -5.55
C GLN A 64 -2.04 -20.71 -5.50
N PHE A 65 -3.36 -20.60 -5.28
CA PHE A 65 -4.25 -21.76 -5.27
C PHE A 65 -4.39 -22.42 -6.64
N ILE A 66 -4.46 -21.64 -7.72
CA ILE A 66 -4.49 -22.16 -9.11
C ILE A 66 -3.21 -22.97 -9.37
N TYR A 67 -2.04 -22.42 -9.05
CA TYR A 67 -0.77 -23.11 -9.22
C TYR A 67 -0.72 -24.40 -8.39
N LEU A 68 -1.00 -24.33 -7.09
CA LEU A 68 -0.91 -25.49 -6.20
C LEU A 68 -1.87 -26.62 -6.60
N ARG A 69 -3.09 -26.30 -7.06
CA ARG A 69 -4.04 -27.29 -7.57
C ARG A 69 -3.63 -27.93 -8.90
N SER A 70 -2.82 -27.23 -9.69
CA SER A 70 -2.33 -27.76 -10.97
C SER A 70 -1.27 -28.86 -10.80
N LEU A 71 -0.69 -28.98 -9.59
CA LEU A 71 0.35 -29.95 -9.30
C LEU A 71 -0.25 -31.33 -9.00
N SER A 72 0.37 -32.37 -9.56
CA SER A 72 0.20 -33.74 -9.06
C SER A 72 0.71 -33.86 -7.62
N GLN A 73 0.33 -34.91 -6.90
CA GLN A 73 0.74 -35.11 -5.51
C GLN A 73 2.27 -35.16 -5.33
N ILE A 74 2.99 -35.76 -6.28
CA ILE A 74 4.47 -35.80 -6.26
C ILE A 74 5.05 -34.39 -6.45
N GLN A 75 4.50 -33.60 -7.37
CA GLN A 75 4.94 -32.24 -7.63
C GLN A 75 4.60 -31.29 -6.47
N LEU A 76 3.45 -31.48 -5.83
CA LEU A 76 3.08 -30.72 -4.63
C LEU A 76 4.06 -31.02 -3.48
N GLN A 77 4.40 -32.28 -3.28
CA GLN A 77 5.39 -32.69 -2.28
C GLN A 77 6.78 -32.09 -2.57
N ASP A 78 7.21 -32.08 -3.83
CA ASP A 78 8.46 -31.42 -4.26
C ASP A 78 8.42 -29.91 -3.97
N ALA A 79 7.36 -29.23 -4.38
CA ALA A 79 7.19 -27.80 -4.19
C ALA A 79 7.18 -27.40 -2.69
N MET A 80 6.65 -28.27 -1.83
CA MET A 80 6.56 -28.05 -0.39
C MET A 80 7.74 -28.62 0.40
N ASN A 81 8.65 -29.37 -0.23
CA ASN A 81 9.72 -30.11 0.47
C ASN A 81 10.60 -29.20 1.33
N GLN A 82 10.98 -28.03 0.81
CA GLN A 82 11.83 -27.09 1.56
C GLN A 82 11.11 -26.51 2.79
N PHE A 83 9.80 -26.31 2.73
CA PHE A 83 9.01 -25.91 3.90
C PHE A 83 8.84 -27.05 4.89
N ALA A 84 8.57 -28.27 4.41
CA ALA A 84 8.42 -29.46 5.24
C ALA A 84 9.72 -29.87 5.96
N ALA A 85 10.88 -29.53 5.39
CA ALA A 85 12.19 -29.78 6.00
C ALA A 85 12.52 -28.85 7.19
N LEU A 86 11.76 -27.76 7.38
CA LEU A 86 11.95 -26.83 8.49
C LEU A 86 11.57 -27.52 9.81
N ARG A 87 12.49 -27.47 10.78
CA ARG A 87 12.26 -28.00 12.12
C ARG A 87 11.52 -26.96 12.93
N LEU A 88 10.28 -27.27 13.29
CA LEU A 88 9.46 -26.46 14.19
C LEU A 88 9.43 -27.07 15.58
N SER A 89 9.40 -26.23 16.60
CA SER A 89 9.23 -26.63 17.99
C SER A 89 7.81 -27.18 18.23
N PRO A 90 7.61 -28.09 19.21
CA PRO A 90 6.27 -28.56 19.58
C PRO A 90 5.33 -27.44 20.07
N GLU A 91 5.87 -26.27 20.43
CA GLU A 91 5.08 -25.11 20.81
C GLU A 91 4.36 -24.49 19.62
N MET A 92 4.97 -24.52 18.43
CA MET A 92 4.36 -24.00 17.20
C MET A 92 3.07 -24.76 16.85
N GLU A 93 3.02 -26.06 17.08
CA GLU A 93 1.84 -26.91 16.85
C GLU A 93 0.66 -26.61 17.78
N ARG A 94 0.90 -25.91 18.90
CA ARG A 94 -0.10 -25.58 19.92
C ARG A 94 -0.66 -24.16 19.78
N ILE A 95 -0.10 -23.36 18.87
CA ILE A 95 -0.64 -22.05 18.53
C ILE A 95 -1.97 -22.27 17.80
N ASP A 96 -2.98 -21.45 18.10
CA ASP A 96 -4.20 -21.40 17.30
C ASP A 96 -3.93 -20.68 15.97
N TRP A 97 -3.18 -21.36 15.10
CA TRP A 97 -2.73 -20.82 13.82
C TRP A 97 -3.86 -20.68 12.80
N ILE A 98 -5.06 -21.21 13.09
CA ILE A 98 -6.25 -21.01 12.26
C ILE A 98 -6.89 -19.66 12.59
N ASN A 99 -7.18 -19.38 13.86
CA ASN A 99 -7.84 -18.12 14.25
C ASN A 99 -6.84 -16.99 14.51
N SER A 100 -5.55 -17.28 14.63
CA SER A 100 -4.48 -16.30 14.83
C SER A 100 -3.26 -16.58 13.92
N PRO A 101 -3.45 -16.61 12.58
CA PRO A 101 -2.37 -16.92 11.64
C PRO A 101 -1.25 -15.85 11.65
N LEU A 102 -1.57 -14.60 11.98
CA LEU A 102 -0.57 -13.53 12.16
C LEU A 102 0.40 -13.85 13.32
N ASP A 103 -0.12 -14.29 14.46
CA ASP A 103 0.67 -14.63 15.65
C ASP A 103 1.60 -15.81 15.37
N PHE A 104 1.10 -16.79 14.60
CA PHE A 104 1.93 -17.89 14.13
C PHE A 104 3.06 -17.38 13.24
N SER A 105 2.78 -16.50 12.27
CA SER A 105 3.78 -15.96 11.34
C SER A 105 4.91 -15.20 12.05
N GLU A 106 4.58 -14.48 13.12
CA GLU A 106 5.55 -13.74 13.93
C GLU A 106 6.45 -14.68 14.74
N LYS A 107 5.84 -15.63 15.44
CA LYS A 107 6.56 -16.65 16.20
C LYS A 107 7.43 -17.54 15.30
N LEU A 108 6.91 -17.91 14.13
CA LEU A 108 7.65 -18.64 13.11
C LEU A 108 8.89 -17.86 12.69
N SER A 109 8.74 -16.56 12.41
CA SER A 109 9.88 -15.72 12.03
C SER A 109 10.95 -15.67 13.13
N ALA A 110 10.55 -15.48 14.39
CA ALA A 110 11.46 -15.47 15.53
C ALA A 110 12.18 -16.82 15.71
N GLU A 111 11.46 -17.93 15.60
CA GLU A 111 12.02 -19.28 15.73
C GLU A 111 13.00 -19.59 14.59
N LEU A 112 12.67 -19.22 13.35
CA LEU A 112 13.54 -19.42 12.19
C LEU A 112 14.82 -18.60 12.28
N TRP A 113 14.78 -17.41 12.88
CA TRP A 113 15.99 -16.64 13.20
C TRP A 113 16.84 -17.34 14.27
N ALA A 114 16.22 -17.72 15.39
CA ALA A 114 16.91 -18.36 16.51
C ALA A 114 17.56 -19.70 16.12
N SER A 115 16.91 -20.45 15.23
CA SER A 115 17.39 -21.75 14.73
C SER A 115 18.31 -21.66 13.50
N GLY A 116 18.53 -20.46 12.96
CA GLY A 116 19.33 -20.24 11.74
C GLY A 116 18.66 -20.74 10.44
N GLN A 117 17.38 -21.10 10.48
CA GLN A 117 16.63 -21.63 9.33
C GLN A 117 15.99 -20.52 8.45
N ILE A 118 16.08 -19.25 8.84
CA ILE A 118 15.44 -18.12 8.12
C ILE A 118 15.88 -18.00 6.65
N SER A 119 17.14 -18.30 6.34
CA SER A 119 17.66 -18.24 4.97
C SER A 119 17.04 -19.33 4.08
N ALA A 120 16.88 -20.54 4.62
CA ALA A 120 16.24 -21.64 3.90
C ALA A 120 14.76 -21.35 3.64
N PHE A 121 14.04 -20.83 4.65
CA PHE A 121 12.66 -20.40 4.49
C PHE A 121 12.51 -19.31 3.42
N ARG A 122 13.37 -18.27 3.44
CA ARG A 122 13.33 -17.19 2.44
C ARG A 122 13.61 -17.71 1.03
N ALA A 123 14.58 -18.60 0.87
CA ALA A 123 14.87 -19.22 -0.42
C ALA A 123 13.67 -20.02 -0.94
N ALA A 124 13.03 -20.82 -0.08
CA ALA A 124 11.83 -21.59 -0.41
C ALA A 124 10.66 -20.69 -0.84
N ALA A 125 10.42 -19.60 -0.11
CA ALA A 125 9.37 -18.64 -0.43
C ALA A 125 9.61 -17.92 -1.76
N ILE A 126 10.84 -17.49 -2.05
CA ILE A 126 11.19 -16.87 -3.33
C ILE A 126 11.00 -17.86 -4.48
N GLU A 127 11.48 -19.10 -4.31
CA GLU A 127 11.34 -20.15 -5.31
C GLU A 127 9.87 -20.46 -5.61
N LEU A 128 9.05 -20.64 -4.57
CA LEU A 128 7.62 -20.89 -4.75
C LEU A 128 6.92 -19.73 -5.47
N LEU A 129 7.19 -18.48 -5.06
CA LEU A 129 6.62 -17.30 -5.72
C LEU A 129 7.04 -17.19 -7.19
N ASN A 130 8.29 -17.55 -7.51
CA ASN A 130 8.75 -17.59 -8.91
C ASN A 130 8.00 -18.66 -9.71
N ARG A 131 7.82 -19.87 -9.16
CA ARG A 131 7.04 -20.94 -9.81
C ARG A 131 5.59 -20.51 -10.06
N VAL A 132 4.94 -19.89 -9.07
CA VAL A 132 3.58 -19.33 -9.20
C VAL A 132 3.54 -18.28 -10.31
N ARG A 133 4.47 -17.31 -10.33
CA ARG A 133 4.49 -16.25 -11.36
C ARG A 133 4.72 -16.77 -12.78
N VAL A 134 5.52 -17.84 -12.92
CA VAL A 134 5.75 -18.47 -14.24
C VAL A 134 4.51 -19.24 -14.70
N ALA A 135 3.86 -19.98 -13.79
CA ALA A 135 2.70 -20.79 -14.11
C ALA A 135 1.42 -19.96 -14.29
N VAL A 136 1.27 -18.90 -13.50
CA VAL A 136 0.11 -17.99 -13.49
C VAL A 136 0.62 -16.55 -13.53
N PRO A 137 1.00 -16.04 -14.72
CA PRO A 137 1.49 -14.67 -14.86
C PRO A 137 0.42 -13.65 -14.47
N ALA A 138 0.84 -12.58 -13.78
CA ALA A 138 -0.04 -11.46 -13.49
C ALA A 138 -0.48 -10.76 -14.80
N PRO A 139 -1.76 -10.41 -14.95
CA PRO A 139 -2.23 -9.73 -16.15
C PRO A 139 -1.55 -8.35 -16.30
N PRO A 140 -1.30 -7.88 -17.53
CA PRO A 140 -0.88 -6.51 -17.76
C PRO A 140 -2.01 -5.53 -17.36
N PRO A 141 -1.68 -4.27 -17.06
CA PRO A 141 -2.72 -3.26 -16.85
C PRO A 141 -3.58 -3.09 -18.12
N THR A 142 -4.86 -2.82 -17.95
CA THR A 142 -5.81 -2.57 -19.05
C THR A 142 -5.50 -1.29 -19.82
N ILE A 143 -4.92 -0.30 -19.14
CA ILE A 143 -4.44 0.95 -19.72
C ILE A 143 -3.08 1.34 -19.12
N PRO A 144 -2.23 2.07 -19.88
CA PRO A 144 -0.98 2.60 -19.36
C PRO A 144 -1.19 3.45 -18.09
N ARG A 145 -0.33 3.23 -17.08
CA ARG A 145 -0.45 3.90 -15.78
C ARG A 145 -0.06 5.37 -15.85
N ARG A 146 -0.76 6.22 -15.10
CA ARG A 146 -0.49 7.66 -15.00
C ARG A 146 -0.40 8.06 -13.53
N VAL A 147 0.76 8.55 -13.10
CA VAL A 147 0.95 9.03 -11.73
C VAL A 147 1.34 10.51 -11.77
N LEU A 148 0.52 11.32 -11.12
CA LEU A 148 0.64 12.77 -11.07
C LEU A 148 0.93 13.17 -9.63
N VAL A 149 1.99 13.92 -9.40
CA VAL A 149 2.40 14.39 -8.07
C VAL A 149 2.43 15.91 -8.05
N VAL A 150 1.74 16.49 -7.07
CA VAL A 150 1.69 17.93 -6.82
C VAL A 150 2.33 18.19 -5.47
N LEU A 151 3.29 19.11 -5.43
CA LEU A 151 4.01 19.47 -4.21
C LEU A 151 4.13 20.98 -4.05
N GLY A 152 4.35 21.44 -2.83
CA GLY A 152 4.66 22.84 -2.55
C GLY A 152 3.46 23.74 -2.27
N GLU A 153 2.31 23.18 -1.90
CA GLU A 153 1.20 23.96 -1.35
C GLU A 153 1.71 24.87 -0.21
N GLY A 154 1.36 26.16 -0.26
CA GLY A 154 1.72 27.14 0.76
C GLY A 154 3.18 27.64 0.72
N VAL A 155 4.00 27.21 -0.24
CA VAL A 155 5.36 27.74 -0.43
C VAL A 155 5.30 29.02 -1.26
N ASN A 156 5.92 30.11 -0.78
CA ASN A 156 5.97 31.39 -1.52
C ASN A 156 7.30 31.62 -2.24
N LYS A 157 8.39 31.07 -1.70
CA LYS A 157 9.75 31.18 -2.23
C LYS A 157 10.45 29.86 -1.99
N ASN A 158 11.23 29.42 -2.97
CA ASN A 158 11.97 28.17 -2.89
C ASN A 158 13.45 28.40 -3.18
N ASN A 159 14.32 28.00 -2.24
CA ASN A 159 15.77 27.99 -2.41
C ASN A 159 16.33 26.55 -2.56
N TYR A 160 15.45 25.54 -2.50
CA TYR A 160 15.80 24.14 -2.63
C TYR A 160 15.71 23.71 -4.11
N ARG A 161 16.75 23.06 -4.61
CA ARG A 161 16.77 22.58 -6.01
C ARG A 161 15.92 21.32 -6.15
N LEU A 162 14.73 21.47 -6.75
CA LEU A 162 13.77 20.40 -6.95
C LEU A 162 14.21 19.37 -8.02
N PHE A 163 13.61 18.18 -7.88
CA PHE A 163 13.64 17.05 -8.81
C PHE A 163 15.02 16.47 -9.07
N ARG A 164 16.01 16.75 -8.22
CA ARG A 164 17.42 16.36 -8.45
C ARG A 164 17.58 14.87 -8.72
N LYS A 165 16.84 14.01 -7.99
CA LYS A 165 16.88 12.55 -8.16
C LYS A 165 16.09 12.05 -9.37
N LEU A 166 15.10 12.83 -9.83
CA LEU A 166 14.25 12.50 -10.97
C LEU A 166 14.80 13.03 -12.30
N ARG A 167 15.70 14.03 -12.31
CA ARG A 167 16.20 14.67 -13.53
C ARG A 167 16.75 13.70 -14.57
N SER A 168 17.53 12.69 -14.15
CA SER A 168 18.10 11.70 -15.06
C SER A 168 17.04 10.79 -15.71
N GLN A 169 15.82 10.77 -15.17
CA GLN A 169 14.76 9.87 -15.61
C GLN A 169 13.87 10.50 -16.69
N GLY A 170 13.81 11.83 -16.80
CA GLY A 170 12.81 12.51 -17.63
C GLY A 170 13.24 13.86 -18.20
N THR A 171 12.26 14.63 -18.67
CA THR A 171 12.43 16.01 -19.13
C THR A 171 12.02 16.98 -18.03
N TYR A 172 12.91 17.90 -17.67
CA TYR A 172 12.65 18.97 -16.71
C TYR A 172 12.19 20.25 -17.42
N PHE A 173 11.11 20.87 -16.94
CA PHE A 173 10.54 22.12 -17.46
C PHE A 173 10.72 23.23 -16.44
N SER A 174 11.35 24.34 -16.84
CA SER A 174 11.62 25.48 -15.95
C SER A 174 10.74 26.71 -16.20
N ARG A 175 9.83 26.64 -17.18
CA ARG A 175 8.91 27.72 -17.56
C ARG A 175 7.47 27.21 -17.71
N VAL A 176 7.01 26.45 -16.73
CA VAL A 176 5.61 26.03 -16.66
C VAL A 176 4.73 27.24 -16.31
N ASN A 177 3.65 27.47 -17.05
CA ASN A 177 2.60 28.39 -16.63
C ASN A 177 1.67 27.65 -15.65
N PRO A 178 1.61 28.09 -14.37
CA PRO A 178 0.86 27.40 -13.34
C PRO A 178 -0.67 27.61 -13.42
N GLN A 179 -1.15 28.57 -14.22
CA GLN A 179 -2.54 28.98 -14.22
C GLN A 179 -3.48 27.80 -14.56
N GLY A 180 -4.44 27.53 -13.67
CA GLY A 180 -5.40 26.44 -13.83
C GLY A 180 -4.79 25.03 -13.74
N GLY A 181 -3.53 24.90 -13.33
CA GLY A 181 -2.81 23.63 -13.33
C GLY A 181 -3.47 22.55 -12.48
N LEU A 182 -3.90 22.89 -11.25
CA LEU A 182 -4.52 21.94 -10.34
C LEU A 182 -5.87 21.43 -10.86
N GLN A 183 -6.73 22.33 -11.36
CA GLN A 183 -8.00 21.95 -11.99
C GLN A 183 -7.74 21.00 -13.17
N SER A 184 -6.77 21.33 -14.02
CA SER A 184 -6.41 20.52 -15.19
C SER A 184 -5.95 19.10 -14.84
N LEU A 185 -5.24 18.94 -13.72
CA LEU A 185 -4.83 17.63 -13.22
C LEU A 185 -6.03 16.80 -12.77
N VAL A 186 -6.97 17.42 -12.05
CA VAL A 186 -8.19 16.73 -11.60
C VAL A 186 -9.08 16.37 -12.80
N ASP A 187 -9.29 17.30 -13.73
CA ASP A 187 -10.05 17.06 -14.97
C ASP A 187 -9.46 15.90 -15.78
N TYR A 188 -8.13 15.81 -15.84
CA TYR A 188 -7.45 14.70 -16.52
C TYR A 188 -7.68 13.35 -15.82
N VAL A 189 -7.63 13.29 -14.49
CA VAL A 189 -7.94 12.06 -13.75
C VAL A 189 -9.41 11.68 -13.92
N GLN A 190 -10.31 12.67 -13.88
CA GLN A 190 -11.74 12.48 -14.05
C GLN A 190 -12.08 11.94 -15.44
N ALA A 191 -11.53 12.54 -16.50
CA ALA A 191 -11.70 12.05 -17.87
C ALA A 191 -11.25 10.59 -18.00
N ARG A 192 -10.08 10.26 -17.43
CA ARG A 192 -9.60 8.86 -17.42
C ARG A 192 -10.51 7.91 -16.66
N ALA A 193 -11.09 8.34 -15.54
CA ALA A 193 -12.02 7.52 -14.76
C ALA A 193 -13.35 7.30 -15.49
N GLN A 194 -13.81 8.29 -16.27
CA GLN A 194 -14.99 8.18 -17.12
C GLN A 194 -14.75 7.28 -18.34
N ASP A 195 -13.59 7.39 -18.99
CA ASP A 195 -13.23 6.60 -20.16
C ASP A 195 -12.93 5.13 -19.80
N HIS A 196 -12.46 4.87 -18.58
CA HIS A 196 -12.01 3.56 -18.14
C HIS A 196 -12.51 3.19 -16.73
N PRO A 197 -13.83 3.12 -16.51
CA PRO A 197 -14.37 2.87 -15.18
C PRO A 197 -13.98 1.48 -14.68
N ALA A 198 -13.30 1.42 -13.55
CA ALA A 198 -12.98 0.19 -12.85
C ALA A 198 -12.83 0.43 -11.34
N PRO A 199 -13.26 -0.51 -10.48
CA PRO A 199 -13.11 -0.40 -9.03
C PRO A 199 -11.66 -0.15 -8.63
N PHE A 200 -11.41 0.88 -7.82
CA PHE A 200 -10.09 1.22 -7.31
C PHE A 200 -9.02 1.51 -8.41
N ALA A 201 -9.41 1.84 -9.64
CA ALA A 201 -8.45 2.12 -10.71
C ALA A 201 -7.96 3.57 -10.74
N HIS A 202 -8.73 4.51 -10.15
CA HIS A 202 -8.45 5.94 -10.18
C HIS A 202 -8.48 6.50 -8.77
N TRP A 203 -7.40 7.19 -8.39
CA TRP A 203 -7.21 7.67 -7.02
C TRP A 203 -6.81 9.13 -6.97
N TYR A 204 -7.31 9.80 -5.94
CA TYR A 204 -6.83 11.09 -5.49
C TYR A 204 -6.45 11.01 -4.00
N VAL A 205 -5.17 11.27 -3.72
CA VAL A 205 -4.61 11.29 -2.37
C VAL A 205 -4.18 12.71 -2.03
N ASP A 206 -4.69 13.27 -0.94
CA ASP A 206 -4.40 14.65 -0.53
C ASP A 206 -3.88 14.71 0.92
N GLY A 207 -2.80 15.46 1.13
CA GLY A 207 -2.22 15.69 2.46
C GLY A 207 -3.00 16.68 3.33
N GLY A 208 -3.98 17.37 2.76
CA GLY A 208 -4.88 18.31 3.39
C GLY A 208 -6.32 17.83 3.23
N ARG A 209 -7.21 18.69 2.73
CA ARG A 209 -8.62 18.37 2.48
C ARG A 209 -8.84 18.11 1.00
N ALA A 210 -9.78 17.22 0.67
CA ALA A 210 -10.09 16.94 -0.72
C ALA A 210 -10.59 18.20 -1.45
N LEU A 211 -10.19 18.34 -2.70
CA LEU A 211 -10.72 19.36 -3.59
C LEU A 211 -12.22 19.09 -3.85
N ARG A 212 -13.03 20.14 -3.72
CA ARG A 212 -14.51 20.05 -3.81
C ARG A 212 -15.05 19.66 -5.17
N PHE A 213 -14.22 19.73 -6.21
CA PHE A 213 -14.58 19.45 -7.60
C PHE A 213 -14.11 18.06 -8.06
N VAL A 214 -13.72 17.18 -7.14
CA VAL A 214 -13.52 15.75 -7.44
C VAL A 214 -14.88 15.07 -7.48
N GLU A 215 -15.20 14.48 -8.62
CA GLU A 215 -16.48 13.84 -8.90
C GLU A 215 -16.47 12.33 -8.56
N PRO A 216 -17.64 11.67 -8.53
CA PRO A 216 -17.73 10.23 -8.40
C PRO A 216 -16.93 9.48 -9.48
N GLY A 217 -16.41 8.30 -9.13
CA GLY A 217 -15.57 7.47 -10.01
C GLY A 217 -14.07 7.54 -9.68
N ILE A 218 -13.68 8.45 -8.78
CA ILE A 218 -12.34 8.53 -8.21
C ILE A 218 -12.39 8.17 -6.73
N GLU A 219 -11.52 7.27 -6.29
CA GLU A 219 -11.34 6.97 -4.88
C GLU A 219 -10.54 8.09 -4.19
N VAL A 220 -11.10 8.66 -3.12
CA VAL A 220 -10.51 9.81 -2.42
C VAL A 220 -9.97 9.43 -1.06
N LEU A 221 -8.72 9.82 -0.80
CA LEU A 221 -8.05 9.67 0.47
C LEU A 221 -7.41 11.00 0.90
N ALA A 222 -8.08 11.75 1.76
CA ALA A 222 -7.63 13.06 2.23
C ALA A 222 -7.32 13.06 3.73
N TYR A 223 -6.12 13.50 4.09
CA TYR A 223 -5.61 13.50 5.47
C TYR A 223 -6.50 14.27 6.45
N GLY A 224 -6.95 15.47 6.05
CA GLY A 224 -7.78 16.37 6.82
C GLY A 224 -9.26 15.97 6.89
N GLU A 225 -9.67 14.92 6.18
CA GLU A 225 -10.99 14.31 6.33
C GLU A 225 -10.95 13.09 7.26
N MET A 226 -9.75 12.61 7.60
CA MET A 226 -9.54 11.44 8.44
C MET A 226 -9.26 11.81 9.90
N ASP A 227 -9.45 13.07 10.32
CA ASP A 227 -9.14 13.57 11.66
C ASP A 227 -9.64 12.66 12.79
N THR A 228 -10.92 12.25 12.73
CA THR A 228 -11.52 11.36 13.73
C THR A 228 -10.85 9.99 13.77
N LEU A 229 -10.59 9.40 12.61
CA LEU A 229 -9.94 8.09 12.54
C LEU A 229 -8.48 8.17 13.00
N ARG A 230 -7.74 9.21 12.59
CA ARG A 230 -6.37 9.48 13.05
C ARG A 230 -6.30 9.59 14.56
N ALA A 231 -7.21 10.35 15.17
CA ALA A 231 -7.27 10.52 16.62
C ALA A 231 -7.55 9.19 17.36
N ARG A 232 -8.44 8.35 16.81
CA ARG A 232 -8.73 7.02 17.36
C ARG A 232 -7.52 6.09 17.28
N VAL A 233 -6.89 5.98 16.11
CA VAL A 233 -5.68 5.17 15.91
C VAL A 233 -4.57 5.64 16.86
N ALA A 234 -4.30 6.95 16.92
CA ALA A 234 -3.28 7.52 17.80
C ALA A 234 -3.58 7.24 19.29
N THR A 235 -4.85 7.19 19.70
CA THR A 235 -5.24 6.86 21.08
C THR A 235 -4.96 5.40 21.40
N ILE A 236 -5.27 4.48 20.48
CA ILE A 236 -4.94 3.05 20.65
C ILE A 236 -3.43 2.85 20.74
N MET A 237 -2.66 3.48 19.84
CA MET A 237 -1.19 3.43 19.86
C MET A 237 -0.61 3.92 21.19
N ARG A 238 -1.14 5.02 21.73
CA ARG A 238 -0.75 5.56 23.05
C ARG A 238 -1.09 4.60 24.19
N GLY A 239 -2.27 3.96 24.15
CA GLY A 239 -2.66 2.95 25.14
C GLY A 239 -1.67 1.79 25.21
N GLN A 240 -1.21 1.28 24.07
CA GLN A 240 -0.22 0.21 24.03
C GLN A 240 1.18 0.65 24.53
N LEU A 241 1.55 1.92 24.28
CA LEU A 241 2.78 2.54 24.82
C LEU A 241 2.76 2.59 26.36
N ILE A 242 1.65 3.03 26.95
CA ILE A 242 1.48 3.09 28.41
C ILE A 242 1.57 1.70 29.04
N GLN A 243 1.10 0.66 28.34
CA GLN A 243 1.18 -0.74 28.77
C GLN A 243 2.57 -1.37 28.60
N GLY A 244 3.58 -0.62 28.15
CA GLY A 244 4.96 -1.11 28.02
C GLY A 244 5.16 -2.16 26.91
N GLN A 245 4.26 -2.24 25.93
CA GLN A 245 4.38 -3.21 24.84
C GLN A 245 5.57 -2.89 23.91
N GLY A 246 6.36 -3.92 23.58
CA GLY A 246 7.46 -3.82 22.62
C GLY A 246 6.98 -3.34 21.24
N SER A 247 7.89 -2.75 20.45
CA SER A 247 7.52 -2.13 19.15
C SER A 247 6.90 -3.11 18.15
N GLU A 248 7.29 -4.39 18.17
CA GLU A 248 6.70 -5.43 17.33
C GLU A 248 5.30 -5.79 17.81
N ALA A 249 5.13 -6.14 19.10
CA ALA A 249 3.82 -6.45 19.68
C ALA A 249 2.77 -5.34 19.46
N ARG A 250 3.21 -4.07 19.45
CA ARG A 250 2.36 -2.92 19.10
C ARG A 250 1.88 -2.96 17.65
N ARG A 251 2.79 -3.21 16.71
CA ARG A 251 2.44 -3.35 15.28
C ARG A 251 1.51 -4.53 15.07
N SER A 252 1.78 -5.67 15.71
CA SER A 252 0.94 -6.87 15.67
C SER A 252 -0.47 -6.59 16.20
N GLY A 253 -0.56 -5.87 17.34
CA GLY A 253 -1.85 -5.51 17.94
C GLY A 253 -2.67 -4.57 17.07
N LEU A 254 -2.03 -3.63 16.36
CA LEU A 254 -2.70 -2.75 15.41
C LEU A 254 -3.11 -3.47 14.12
N ALA A 255 -2.29 -4.40 13.64
CA ALA A 255 -2.57 -5.20 12.44
C ALA A 255 -3.77 -6.16 12.61
N ARG A 256 -4.22 -6.39 13.86
CA ARG A 256 -5.45 -7.13 14.15
C ARG A 256 -6.71 -6.30 14.04
N LEU A 257 -6.60 -4.97 14.06
CA LEU A 257 -7.76 -4.10 14.08
C LEU A 257 -8.38 -4.02 12.69
N GLY A 258 -9.65 -4.40 12.60
CA GLY A 258 -10.46 -4.29 11.40
C GLY A 258 -11.34 -3.02 11.42
N PRO A 259 -12.08 -2.77 10.32
CA PRO A 259 -13.03 -1.66 10.25
C PRO A 259 -14.04 -1.62 11.42
N ALA A 260 -14.53 -2.79 11.83
CA ALA A 260 -15.51 -2.93 12.90
C ALA A 260 -15.01 -2.40 14.26
N ASP A 261 -13.71 -2.54 14.57
CA ASP A 261 -13.10 -2.03 15.82
C ASP A 261 -13.14 -0.50 15.90
N PHE A 262 -13.28 0.16 14.75
CA PHE A 262 -13.44 1.61 14.65
C PHE A 262 -14.89 2.04 14.41
N GLY A 263 -15.85 1.12 14.43
CA GLY A 263 -17.26 1.38 14.10
C GLY A 263 -17.47 1.76 12.63
N LEU A 264 -16.59 1.28 11.74
CA LEU A 264 -16.66 1.51 10.30
C LEU A 264 -17.28 0.29 9.59
N ASP A 265 -17.89 0.54 8.43
CA ASP A 265 -18.40 -0.52 7.57
C ASP A 265 -17.25 -1.44 7.13
N ALA A 266 -17.45 -2.75 7.31
CA ALA A 266 -16.48 -3.80 7.02
C ALA A 266 -16.84 -4.60 5.75
N ALA A 267 -17.97 -4.30 5.09
CA ALA A 267 -18.48 -5.07 3.97
C ALA A 267 -18.14 -4.45 2.61
N GLY A 268 -17.95 -5.30 1.59
CA GLY A 268 -17.80 -4.89 0.20
C GLY A 268 -16.67 -3.88 -0.04
N ALA A 269 -16.90 -2.95 -0.97
CA ALA A 269 -15.91 -1.92 -1.32
C ALA A 269 -15.58 -0.98 -0.16
N ASN A 270 -16.58 -0.65 0.68
CA ASN A 270 -16.38 0.15 1.89
C ASN A 270 -15.44 -0.55 2.87
N GLY A 271 -15.60 -1.86 3.06
CA GLY A 271 -14.72 -2.68 3.89
C GLY A 271 -13.26 -2.62 3.44
N VAL A 272 -13.01 -2.82 2.13
CA VAL A 272 -11.68 -2.70 1.53
C VAL A 272 -11.09 -1.31 1.79
N MET A 273 -11.86 -0.25 1.52
CA MET A 273 -11.42 1.12 1.69
C MET A 273 -11.13 1.49 3.15
N ASN A 274 -12.02 1.11 4.07
CA ASN A 274 -11.87 1.40 5.50
C ASN A 274 -10.70 0.63 6.09
N HIS A 275 -10.51 -0.63 5.71
CA HIS A 275 -9.36 -1.41 6.10
C HIS A 275 -8.05 -0.81 5.55
N PHE A 276 -8.06 -0.33 4.31
CA PHE A 276 -6.92 0.37 3.73
C PHE A 276 -6.57 1.66 4.51
N LYS A 277 -7.57 2.49 4.83
CA LYS A 277 -7.43 3.70 5.66
C LYS A 277 -6.80 3.39 7.02
N ILE A 278 -7.27 2.33 7.68
CA ILE A 278 -6.72 1.88 8.97
C ILE A 278 -5.27 1.43 8.81
N SER A 279 -4.97 0.55 7.85
CA SER A 279 -3.60 0.04 7.61
C SER A 279 -2.61 1.18 7.30
N VAL A 280 -2.98 2.15 6.45
CA VAL A 280 -2.14 3.33 6.20
C VAL A 280 -1.84 4.10 7.48
N LEU A 281 -2.87 4.30 8.31
CA LEU A 281 -2.73 5.00 9.58
C LEU A 281 -2.09 4.17 10.68
N ALA A 282 -2.03 2.85 10.60
CA ALA A 282 -1.53 2.00 11.67
C ALA A 282 -0.11 1.52 11.39
N ASP A 283 0.18 1.14 10.15
CA ASP A 283 1.45 0.56 9.73
C ASP A 283 2.48 1.64 9.33
N GLY A 284 2.00 2.79 8.87
CA GLY A 284 2.83 3.92 8.49
C GLY A 284 3.34 4.67 9.73
N SER A 285 4.66 4.69 9.91
CA SER A 285 5.27 5.47 11.00
C SER A 285 5.03 6.97 10.79
N GLY A 286 4.23 7.59 11.66
CA GLY A 286 3.98 9.04 11.64
C GLY A 286 2.87 9.49 10.68
N THR A 287 2.16 8.58 10.01
CA THR A 287 1.03 8.90 9.12
C THR A 287 -0.18 9.50 9.84
N GLN A 288 -0.21 9.43 11.17
CA GLN A 288 -1.23 10.01 12.03
C GLN A 288 -0.94 11.50 12.33
N PHE A 289 0.31 11.93 12.13
CA PHE A 289 0.80 13.25 12.54
C PHE A 289 1.28 14.10 11.36
N PHE A 290 1.98 13.50 10.40
CA PHE A 290 2.55 14.20 9.27
C PHE A 290 1.80 13.89 7.97
N SER A 291 1.21 14.92 7.38
CA SER A 291 0.50 14.86 6.10
C SER A 291 1.39 14.38 4.95
N THR A 292 2.66 14.77 4.93
CA THR A 292 3.63 14.34 3.90
C THR A 292 3.90 12.85 3.97
N THR A 293 4.12 12.31 5.18
CA THR A 293 4.28 10.88 5.42
C THR A 293 3.01 10.11 5.08
N PHE A 294 1.84 10.66 5.40
CA PHE A 294 0.55 10.09 5.01
C PHE A 294 0.43 9.94 3.49
N VAL A 295 0.67 11.00 2.70
CA VAL A 295 0.58 10.93 1.23
C VAL A 295 1.60 9.93 0.68
N GLN A 296 2.86 10.02 1.13
CA GLN A 296 3.92 9.11 0.67
C GLN A 296 3.56 7.64 0.95
N TRP A 297 3.12 7.33 2.17
CA TRP A 297 2.79 5.96 2.56
C TRP A 297 1.55 5.45 1.83
N SER A 298 0.51 6.29 1.74
CA SER A 298 -0.73 5.97 1.02
C SER A 298 -0.43 5.62 -0.44
N VAL A 299 0.31 6.47 -1.16
CA VAL A 299 0.63 6.22 -2.57
C VAL A 299 1.48 4.97 -2.74
N ARG A 300 2.45 4.72 -1.85
CA ARG A 300 3.24 3.48 -1.85
C ARG A 300 2.35 2.25 -1.72
N GLU A 301 1.46 2.24 -0.72
CA GLU A 301 0.59 1.09 -0.48
C GLU A 301 -0.50 0.96 -1.56
N LEU A 302 -0.99 2.06 -2.13
CA LEU A 302 -1.88 2.01 -3.31
C LEU A 302 -1.20 1.33 -4.50
N LEU A 303 0.01 1.77 -4.85
CA LEU A 303 0.76 1.19 -5.97
C LEU A 303 1.03 -0.30 -5.72
N ARG A 304 1.34 -0.70 -4.48
CA ARG A 304 1.62 -2.10 -4.13
C ARG A 304 0.36 -2.97 -4.15
N ARG A 305 -0.74 -2.48 -3.58
CA ARG A 305 -1.92 -3.28 -3.24
C ARG A 305 -3.04 -3.17 -4.28
N ALA A 306 -3.44 -1.94 -4.61
CA ALA A 306 -4.50 -1.65 -5.57
C ALA A 306 -3.99 -1.60 -7.03
N GLN A 307 -2.68 -1.38 -7.22
CA GLN A 307 -2.02 -1.28 -8.53
C GLN A 307 -2.75 -0.38 -9.56
N PRO A 308 -3.20 0.83 -9.15
CA PRO A 308 -4.16 1.63 -9.91
C PRO A 308 -3.64 2.07 -11.28
N SER A 309 -4.58 2.37 -12.17
CA SER A 309 -4.31 2.91 -13.51
C SER A 309 -4.00 4.40 -13.48
N THR A 310 -4.57 5.14 -12.51
CA THR A 310 -4.34 6.59 -12.36
C THR A 310 -4.23 6.98 -10.89
N VAL A 311 -3.23 7.77 -10.55
CA VAL A 311 -3.07 8.37 -9.22
C VAL A 311 -2.75 9.85 -9.36
N LEU A 312 -3.50 10.70 -8.65
CA LEU A 312 -3.12 12.07 -8.34
C LEU A 312 -2.78 12.16 -6.85
N ALA A 313 -1.55 12.55 -6.53
CA ALA A 313 -1.09 12.73 -5.17
C ALA A 313 -0.72 14.20 -4.94
N ARG A 314 -1.33 14.84 -3.95
CA ARG A 314 -1.06 16.24 -3.60
C ARG A 314 -0.55 16.35 -2.17
N PHE A 315 0.65 16.89 -2.03
CA PHE A 315 1.31 17.10 -0.74
C PHE A 315 0.94 18.46 -0.16
N ALA A 316 0.32 18.43 1.03
CA ALA A 316 0.03 19.62 1.81
C ALA A 316 1.12 19.90 2.86
N PRO A 317 1.20 21.13 3.42
CA PRO A 317 2.10 21.43 4.53
C PRO A 317 1.92 20.46 5.69
N ARG A 318 3.04 19.97 6.25
CA ARG A 318 3.04 19.17 7.47
C ARG A 318 3.13 20.07 8.71
N MET A 319 2.73 19.55 9.86
CA MET A 319 3.01 20.22 11.13
C MET A 319 4.52 20.22 11.44
N THR A 320 4.96 21.20 12.24
CA THR A 320 6.32 21.20 12.81
C THR A 320 6.48 20.09 13.86
N GLU A 321 7.73 19.72 14.13
CA GLU A 321 8.05 18.77 15.21
C GLU A 321 7.59 19.28 16.58
N SER A 322 7.73 20.60 16.83
CA SER A 322 7.24 21.22 18.06
C SER A 322 5.73 21.08 18.22
N SER A 323 4.94 21.29 17.15
CA SER A 323 3.49 21.08 17.18
C SER A 323 3.12 19.60 17.33
N MET A 324 3.87 18.67 16.74
CA MET A 324 3.68 17.24 16.98
C MET A 324 3.91 16.90 18.47
N ASN A 325 5.01 17.36 19.06
CA ASN A 325 5.34 17.10 20.46
C ASN A 325 4.25 17.67 21.39
N ALA A 326 3.74 18.85 21.09
CA ALA A 326 2.60 19.45 21.81
C ALA A 326 1.33 18.57 21.70
N VAL A 327 0.98 18.11 20.50
CA VAL A 327 -0.16 17.20 20.29
C VAL A 327 0.01 15.88 21.06
N LEU A 328 1.22 15.32 21.09
CA LEU A 328 1.53 14.11 21.85
C LEU A 328 1.42 14.33 23.37
N ALA A 329 1.80 15.51 23.85
CA ALA A 329 1.64 15.93 25.24
C ALA A 329 0.18 16.25 25.63
N GLY A 330 -0.74 16.31 24.66
CA GLY A 330 -2.14 16.67 24.88
C GLY A 330 -2.38 18.18 24.93
N ASP A 331 -1.42 18.98 24.48
CA ASP A 331 -1.56 20.43 24.42
C ASP A 331 -2.52 20.86 23.32
N THR A 332 -3.22 21.97 23.57
CA THR A 332 -4.21 22.56 22.65
C THR A 332 -3.66 23.77 21.89
N GLN A 333 -2.33 23.96 21.88
CA GLN A 333 -1.68 25.05 21.17
C GLN A 333 -1.97 24.99 19.66
N PRO A 334 -2.06 26.14 18.97
CA PRO A 334 -2.25 26.17 17.53
C PRO A 334 -1.16 25.40 16.79
N ILE A 335 -1.58 24.62 15.80
CA ILE A 335 -0.66 23.85 14.96
C ILE A 335 0.11 24.82 14.05
N THR A 336 1.42 24.81 14.14
CA THR A 336 2.30 25.49 13.20
C THR A 336 2.59 24.55 12.03
N LEU A 337 2.44 25.06 10.82
CA LEU A 337 2.73 24.32 9.59
C LEU A 337 4.11 24.70 9.05
N ASP A 338 4.74 23.74 8.37
CA ASP A 338 6.06 23.85 7.74
C ASP A 338 5.97 23.55 6.24
N PRO A 339 5.53 24.51 5.40
CA PRO A 339 5.45 24.32 3.94
C PRO A 339 6.82 24.03 3.31
N GLN A 340 7.90 24.63 3.83
CA GLN A 340 9.25 24.47 3.26
C GLN A 340 9.82 23.08 3.53
N GLY A 341 9.68 22.58 4.76
CA GLY A 341 10.05 21.21 5.10
C GLY A 341 9.18 20.21 4.35
N ALA A 342 7.88 20.48 4.22
CA ALA A 342 6.97 19.63 3.44
C ALA A 342 7.37 19.54 1.96
N LEU A 343 7.87 20.62 1.36
CA LEU A 343 8.36 20.62 -0.02
C LEU A 343 9.54 19.66 -0.20
N ILE A 344 10.49 19.66 0.74
CA ILE A 344 11.67 18.78 0.69
C ILE A 344 11.25 17.31 0.84
N ASP A 345 10.34 17.04 1.78
CA ASP A 345 9.77 15.70 1.98
C ASP A 345 9.05 15.23 0.72
N ALA A 346 8.23 16.09 0.10
CA ALA A 346 7.46 15.79 -1.10
C ALA A 346 8.35 15.55 -2.32
N ASP A 347 9.44 16.31 -2.51
CA ASP A 347 10.40 16.06 -3.60
C ASP A 347 11.03 14.67 -3.46
N MET A 348 11.44 14.30 -2.25
CA MET A 348 11.96 12.97 -1.95
C MET A 348 10.89 11.87 -2.11
N ALA A 349 9.67 12.11 -1.65
CA ALA A 349 8.55 11.18 -1.78
C ALA A 349 8.14 10.97 -3.25
N SER A 350 8.24 11.99 -4.09
CA SER A 350 7.99 11.88 -5.54
C SER A 350 8.98 10.91 -6.20
N TYR A 351 10.26 10.94 -5.78
CA TYR A 351 11.26 9.99 -6.24
C TYR A 351 10.97 8.54 -5.82
N TYR A 352 10.57 8.33 -4.56
CA TYR A 352 10.15 7.00 -4.11
C TYR A 352 8.87 6.52 -4.79
N THR A 353 7.94 7.42 -5.09
CA THR A 353 6.72 7.11 -5.84
C THR A 353 7.08 6.59 -7.24
N TRP A 354 7.99 7.28 -7.94
CA TRP A 354 8.52 6.80 -9.23
C TRP A 354 9.14 5.40 -9.13
N ILE A 355 9.99 5.15 -8.13
CA ILE A 355 10.59 3.81 -7.93
C ILE A 355 9.52 2.73 -7.74
N ASN A 356 8.47 3.02 -6.96
CA ASN A 356 7.40 2.04 -6.73
C ASN A 356 6.56 1.81 -7.98
N LEU A 357 6.27 2.85 -8.77
CA LEU A 357 5.59 2.71 -10.06
C LEU A 357 6.36 1.79 -11.00
N MET A 358 7.69 1.90 -11.03
CA MET A 358 8.56 1.07 -11.88
C MET A 358 8.66 -0.39 -11.48
N ARG A 359 8.10 -0.79 -10.32
CA ARG A 359 8.03 -2.20 -9.89
C ARG A 359 6.80 -2.92 -10.42
N LEU A 360 5.84 -2.21 -11.01
CA LEU A 360 4.58 -2.77 -11.48
C LEU A 360 4.69 -3.34 -12.89
N THR A 361 3.86 -4.32 -13.22
CA THR A 361 3.71 -4.84 -14.59
C THR A 361 3.29 -3.71 -15.54
N GLY A 362 3.82 -3.66 -16.76
CA GLY A 362 3.51 -2.55 -17.69
C GLY A 362 4.17 -1.20 -17.36
N ALA A 363 5.14 -1.15 -16.43
CA ALA A 363 5.87 0.07 -16.07
C ALA A 363 6.54 0.78 -17.26
N HIS A 364 6.89 0.06 -18.33
CA HIS A 364 7.52 0.62 -19.52
C HIS A 364 6.62 1.56 -20.32
N GLU A 365 5.29 1.48 -20.16
CA GLU A 365 4.31 2.38 -20.78
C GLU A 365 3.79 3.45 -19.81
N ALA A 366 4.24 3.42 -18.55
CA ALA A 366 3.76 4.34 -17.54
C ALA A 366 4.28 5.75 -17.77
N ALA A 367 3.49 6.74 -17.36
CA ALA A 367 3.89 8.14 -17.34
C ALA A 367 3.79 8.71 -15.94
N PHE A 368 4.75 9.58 -15.61
CA PHE A 368 4.89 10.25 -14.33
C PHE A 368 5.07 11.75 -14.55
N LEU A 369 4.24 12.56 -13.91
CA LEU A 369 4.36 14.02 -13.89
C LEU A 369 4.50 14.45 -12.44
N VAL A 370 5.51 15.27 -12.15
CA VAL A 370 5.60 16.01 -10.88
C VAL A 370 5.62 17.51 -11.18
N TRP A 371 4.82 18.28 -10.45
CA TRP A 371 4.68 19.73 -10.62
C TRP A 371 4.79 20.45 -9.28
N PHE A 372 5.56 21.55 -9.28
CA PHE A 372 5.63 22.47 -8.15
C PHE A 372 4.42 23.40 -8.21
N GLU A 373 3.44 23.15 -7.33
CA GLU A 373 2.13 23.78 -7.31
C GLU A 373 2.23 25.30 -7.33
N ASN A 374 1.51 25.94 -8.26
CA ASN A 374 1.51 27.38 -8.48
C ASN A 374 2.87 27.99 -8.89
N HIS A 375 3.83 27.16 -9.28
CA HIS A 375 5.17 27.58 -9.73
C HIS A 375 5.49 27.04 -11.13
N ASN A 376 6.66 27.45 -11.64
CA ASN A 376 7.10 27.26 -13.01
C ASN A 376 7.95 26.00 -13.26
N GLU A 377 8.06 25.12 -12.28
CA GLU A 377 8.88 23.91 -12.36
C GLU A 377 8.00 22.66 -12.45
N ALA A 378 8.28 21.81 -13.43
CA ALA A 378 7.74 20.45 -13.51
C ALA A 378 8.79 19.48 -14.05
N LEU A 379 8.56 18.19 -13.85
CA LEU A 379 9.31 17.13 -14.50
C LEU A 379 8.37 16.04 -15.00
N VAL A 380 8.60 15.59 -16.22
CA VAL A 380 7.83 14.52 -16.87
C VAL A 380 8.75 13.34 -17.21
N ILE A 381 8.32 12.14 -16.85
CA ILE A 381 8.93 10.88 -17.27
C ILE A 381 7.87 10.09 -18.02
N SER A 382 8.09 9.83 -19.30
CA SER A 382 7.25 8.92 -20.09
C SER A 382 7.99 8.50 -21.36
N PRO A 383 7.50 7.48 -22.08
CA PRO A 383 8.05 7.10 -23.39
C PRO A 383 8.09 8.23 -24.42
N ALA A 384 7.18 9.22 -24.33
CA ALA A 384 7.09 10.34 -25.26
C ALA A 384 8.09 11.48 -24.97
N PHE A 385 8.86 11.42 -23.88
CA PHE A 385 9.76 12.48 -23.45
C PHE A 385 11.21 12.00 -23.37
N SER A 386 12.14 12.86 -23.79
CA SER A 386 13.57 12.55 -23.72
C SER A 386 14.06 12.53 -22.28
N ARG A 387 14.73 11.44 -21.89
CA ARG A 387 15.36 11.32 -20.57
C ARG A 387 16.55 12.26 -20.43
N ASN A 388 16.83 12.68 -19.20
CA ASN A 388 17.98 13.54 -18.87
C ASN A 388 18.05 14.82 -19.74
N SER A 389 16.90 15.44 -19.96
CA SER A 389 16.79 16.64 -20.80
C SER A 389 16.10 17.79 -20.04
N GLN A 390 16.23 19.00 -20.56
CA GLN A 390 15.58 20.19 -20.03
C GLN A 390 14.92 20.97 -21.16
N SER A 391 13.76 21.54 -20.87
CA SER A 391 13.09 22.53 -21.70
C SER A 391 12.89 23.83 -20.94
N ASP A 392 13.28 24.92 -21.57
CA ASP A 392 13.06 26.30 -21.16
C ASP A 392 11.97 26.97 -22.01
N ARG A 393 11.23 26.20 -22.80
CA ARG A 393 10.06 26.72 -23.52
C ARG A 393 8.91 26.88 -22.54
N GLU A 394 8.13 27.94 -22.74
CA GLU A 394 6.89 28.11 -22.00
C GLU A 394 5.92 26.98 -22.34
N VAL A 395 5.31 26.41 -21.32
CA VAL A 395 4.38 25.27 -21.44
C VAL A 395 3.36 25.33 -20.31
N THR A 396 2.14 24.89 -20.57
CA THR A 396 1.08 24.80 -19.57
C THR A 396 0.97 23.38 -19.02
N VAL A 397 0.40 23.20 -17.82
CA VAL A 397 0.11 21.85 -17.29
C VAL A 397 -0.80 21.03 -18.24
N PRO A 398 -1.88 21.58 -18.84
CA PRO A 398 -2.64 20.90 -19.89
C PRO A 398 -1.81 20.39 -21.07
N GLU A 399 -0.84 21.17 -21.55
CA GLU A 399 0.02 20.76 -22.66
C GLU A 399 0.95 19.61 -22.28
N LEU A 400 1.44 19.57 -21.03
CA LEU A 400 2.19 18.42 -20.53
C LEU A 400 1.30 17.17 -20.46
N LEU A 401 0.07 17.31 -19.96
CA LEU A 401 -0.90 16.21 -19.84
C LEU A 401 -1.28 15.60 -21.19
N LYS A 402 -1.53 16.44 -22.22
CA LYS A 402 -1.81 15.99 -23.60
C LYS A 402 -0.70 15.14 -24.22
N ARG A 403 0.54 15.25 -23.70
CA ARG A 403 1.69 14.48 -24.18
C ARG A 403 1.99 13.25 -23.32
N LEU A 404 1.20 13.01 -22.26
CA LEU A 404 1.29 11.78 -21.48
C LEU A 404 0.50 10.64 -22.12
N THR A 405 -0.33 10.89 -23.13
CA THR A 405 -1.18 9.86 -23.76
C THR A 405 -0.38 8.84 -24.53
#